data_AF-A0AAD3H9X8-F1
#
_entry.id   AF-A0AAD3H9X8-F1
#
_cell.length_a   1.000
_cell.length_b   1.000
_cell.length_c   1.000
_cell.angle_alpha   90.00
_cell.angle_beta   90.00
_cell.angle_gamma   90.00
#
_symmetry.space_group_name_H-M   'P 1'
#
loop_
_entity.id
_entity.type
_entity.pdbx_description
1 polymer ?
#
loop_
_entity_poly.entity_id
_entity_poly.type
_entity_poly.pdbx_seq_one_letter_code
_entity_poly.pdbx_strand_id
1 'polypeptide(L)'
;MKHRFFGAVSSLIFLVNHSSVVFEVSASSSTTTHEQSAATTEANSIKKVEPWAPISNPRASATDLHREYNKIFRHGNRNAASHKWSSFLLDRSDQMAESQLIMFFSAFCAVSGSPVRPSDYNRYRLTLPMVPKLYQTEVEYRTGYMHYCCWPCVCDTQDFIRVDTKTIELIDGPKEFTFAVIGNPCDHPEELTKPFVQPFYGRQETTIEKTAPEVRCNRETGALENATLSDNGYIIISMFFDSQDAKMENGVAPNAQEPLPDPTQGRISTVTHVDSSGRKQFQDEREYQHQCLDRANNGYNSGMGEIFRKVSAISTIPKSLFQELPSVESDDSSDTQNGNQSSLETNFQVETRLLEESTSKSEEL
;
A
#
# COMPACT_ATOMS: atom_id res chain seq x y z
N MET A 1 -69.28 -7.46 -4.83
CA MET A 1 -70.10 -8.13 -5.87
C MET A 1 -69.14 -8.79 -6.85
N LYS A 2 -68.98 -10.13 -6.82
CA LYS A 2 -69.49 -11.12 -7.81
C LYS A 2 -69.06 -10.77 -9.26
N HIS A 3 -68.34 -11.58 -10.04
CA HIS A 3 -68.57 -12.98 -10.40
C HIS A 3 -67.31 -13.73 -10.92
N ARG A 4 -67.39 -15.07 -10.86
CA ARG A 4 -66.50 -16.15 -11.35
C ARG A 4 -66.76 -16.50 -12.85
N PHE A 5 -65.80 -17.14 -13.55
CA PHE A 5 -65.79 -18.55 -14.06
C PHE A 5 -64.92 -18.81 -15.35
N PHE A 6 -64.03 -19.80 -15.24
CA PHE A 6 -63.53 -20.88 -16.16
C PHE A 6 -63.30 -20.73 -17.68
N GLY A 7 -62.26 -21.43 -18.16
CA GLY A 7 -62.24 -22.12 -19.47
C GLY A 7 -60.86 -22.63 -19.91
N ALA A 8 -60.71 -23.96 -20.03
CA ALA A 8 -59.50 -24.69 -20.47
C ALA A 8 -59.62 -25.20 -21.92
N VAL A 9 -58.49 -25.42 -22.62
CA VAL A 9 -58.35 -26.22 -23.87
C VAL A 9 -56.86 -26.58 -24.02
N SER A 10 -56.35 -27.71 -24.54
CA SER A 10 -56.74 -29.12 -24.68
C SER A 10 -55.49 -29.82 -25.27
N SER A 11 -55.18 -31.03 -24.81
CA SER A 11 -54.18 -31.95 -25.39
C SER A 11 -54.54 -32.38 -26.82
N LEU A 12 -53.54 -32.86 -27.59
CA LEU A 12 -53.65 -34.14 -28.31
C LEU A 12 -52.27 -34.77 -28.62
N ILE A 13 -52.22 -36.08 -28.45
CA ILE A 13 -51.14 -37.07 -28.62
C ILE A 13 -51.44 -37.86 -29.91
N PHE A 14 -50.43 -38.43 -30.60
CA PHE A 14 -50.31 -39.88 -30.90
C PHE A 14 -49.27 -40.30 -31.99
N LEU A 15 -48.37 -41.22 -31.57
CA LEU A 15 -47.79 -42.44 -32.23
C LEU A 15 -47.11 -42.32 -33.62
N VAL A 16 -46.06 -43.09 -33.97
CA VAL A 16 -45.98 -44.58 -34.05
C VAL A 16 -44.52 -45.12 -34.01
N ASN A 17 -44.36 -46.29 -33.39
CA ASN A 17 -43.22 -47.24 -33.31
C ASN A 17 -42.66 -47.77 -34.65
N HIS A 18 -41.38 -48.21 -34.68
CA HIS A 18 -41.01 -49.63 -34.88
C HIS A 18 -39.49 -49.91 -34.72
N SER A 19 -39.21 -51.14 -34.30
CA SER A 19 -37.96 -51.67 -33.75
C SER A 19 -36.98 -52.29 -34.78
N SER A 20 -35.75 -52.51 -34.27
CA SER A 20 -34.81 -53.61 -34.56
C SER A 20 -33.86 -53.47 -35.77
N VAL A 21 -32.54 -53.58 -35.58
CA VAL A 21 -31.74 -54.83 -35.47
C VAL A 21 -30.24 -54.48 -35.28
N VAL A 22 -29.59 -55.36 -34.53
CA VAL A 22 -28.20 -55.49 -34.06
C VAL A 22 -27.17 -55.61 -35.18
N PHE A 23 -25.92 -55.13 -34.99
CA PHE A 23 -24.72 -55.93 -35.30
C PHE A 23 -23.50 -55.43 -34.49
N GLU A 24 -22.95 -56.36 -33.71
CA GLU A 24 -21.75 -56.22 -32.89
C GLU A 24 -20.58 -56.79 -33.69
N VAL A 25 -19.47 -56.05 -33.83
CA VAL A 25 -18.18 -56.60 -34.26
C VAL A 25 -17.08 -55.92 -33.45
N SER A 26 -16.45 -56.69 -32.57
CA SER A 26 -15.11 -56.41 -32.04
C SER A 26 -14.07 -56.92 -33.03
N ALA A 27 -13.08 -56.09 -33.37
CA ALA A 27 -11.79 -56.56 -33.84
C ALA A 27 -10.70 -55.53 -33.48
N SER A 28 -9.74 -55.98 -32.68
CA SER A 28 -8.48 -55.34 -32.37
C SER A 28 -7.56 -55.31 -33.59
N SER A 29 -6.76 -54.24 -33.78
CA SER A 29 -5.32 -54.33 -34.09
C SER A 29 -4.70 -52.96 -34.42
N SER A 30 -3.52 -52.74 -33.82
CA SER A 30 -2.34 -52.01 -34.34
C SER A 30 -2.38 -50.51 -34.62
N THR A 31 -1.74 -49.78 -33.69
CA THR A 31 -0.68 -48.77 -33.91
C THR A 31 -0.74 -47.87 -35.15
N THR A 32 -0.90 -46.56 -34.93
CA THR A 32 0.01 -45.55 -35.47
C THR A 32 -0.14 -44.23 -34.71
N THR A 33 1.00 -43.75 -34.20
CA THR A 33 1.20 -42.45 -33.58
C THR A 33 0.97 -41.33 -34.58
N HIS A 34 0.01 -40.43 -34.32
CA HIS A 34 0.04 -39.09 -34.86
C HIS A 34 -0.30 -38.07 -33.78
N GLU A 35 0.73 -37.32 -33.45
CA GLU A 35 0.79 -36.04 -32.78
C GLU A 35 -0.25 -35.06 -33.35
N GLN A 36 -1.19 -34.63 -32.51
CA GLN A 36 -1.88 -33.35 -32.67
C GLN A 36 -1.91 -32.64 -31.32
N SER A 37 -1.05 -31.62 -31.26
CA SER A 37 -0.99 -30.56 -30.26
C SER A 37 -2.39 -29.97 -30.06
N ALA A 38 -2.95 -30.20 -28.87
CA ALA A 38 -4.03 -29.40 -28.32
C ALA A 38 -3.39 -28.45 -27.30
N ALA A 39 -3.35 -27.17 -27.65
CA ALA A 39 -2.97 -26.09 -26.76
C ALA A 39 -3.88 -26.10 -25.52
N THR A 40 -3.36 -26.65 -24.42
CA THR A 40 -3.96 -26.49 -23.09
C THR A 40 -3.83 -25.04 -22.67
N THR A 41 -4.97 -24.37 -22.59
CA THR A 41 -5.16 -23.15 -21.81
C THR A 41 -4.76 -23.46 -20.37
N GLU A 42 -3.60 -22.98 -19.94
CA GLU A 42 -3.18 -23.00 -18.55
C GLU A 42 -4.11 -22.08 -17.75
N ALA A 43 -5.18 -22.67 -17.23
CA ALA A 43 -5.94 -22.09 -16.15
C ALA A 43 -4.98 -21.90 -14.98
N ASN A 44 -4.75 -20.64 -14.63
CA ASN A 44 -3.99 -20.19 -13.47
C ASN A 44 -4.49 -20.92 -12.22
N SER A 45 -3.82 -22.01 -11.83
CA SER A 45 -4.14 -22.74 -10.61
C SER A 45 -3.76 -21.84 -9.44
N ILE A 46 -4.75 -21.13 -8.88
CA ILE A 46 -4.54 -20.38 -7.64
C ILE A 46 -4.04 -21.39 -6.62
N LYS A 47 -2.75 -21.30 -6.29
CA LYS A 47 -2.10 -22.19 -5.35
C LYS A 47 -2.72 -21.90 -4.00
N LYS A 48 -3.69 -22.72 -3.59
CA LYS A 48 -4.41 -22.56 -2.33
C LYS A 48 -3.38 -22.55 -1.20
N VAL A 49 -3.25 -21.41 -0.53
CA VAL A 49 -2.29 -21.24 0.55
C VAL A 49 -2.70 -22.14 1.71
N GLU A 50 -1.73 -22.90 2.23
CA GLU A 50 -1.98 -23.84 3.32
C GLU A 50 -2.63 -23.15 4.53
N PRO A 51 -3.69 -23.74 5.12
CA PRO A 51 -4.35 -23.18 6.29
C PRO A 51 -3.38 -22.98 7.47
N TRP A 52 -3.50 -21.84 8.12
CA TRP A 52 -2.68 -21.48 9.29
C TRP A 52 -3.54 -21.55 10.55
N ALA A 53 -3.45 -22.61 11.37
CA ALA A 53 -4.41 -22.85 12.47
C ALA A 53 -4.85 -21.63 13.33
N PRO A 54 -4.00 -20.63 13.65
CA PRO A 54 -4.41 -19.43 14.39
C PRO A 54 -5.55 -18.61 13.78
N ILE A 55 -5.76 -18.59 12.46
CA ILE A 55 -6.77 -17.72 11.83
C ILE A 55 -8.21 -18.05 12.17
N SER A 56 -8.50 -19.29 12.55
CA SER A 56 -9.83 -19.74 13.00
C SER A 56 -9.93 -19.87 14.52
N ASN A 57 -8.86 -19.58 15.27
CA ASN A 57 -8.84 -19.73 16.71
C ASN A 57 -9.32 -18.44 17.41
N PRO A 58 -10.45 -18.43 18.13
CA PRO A 58 -10.94 -17.24 18.82
C PRO A 58 -10.02 -16.77 19.96
N ARG A 59 -9.03 -17.58 20.35
CA ARG A 59 -7.99 -17.22 21.32
C ARG A 59 -6.65 -16.88 20.66
N ALA A 60 -6.63 -16.69 19.35
CA ALA A 60 -5.43 -16.25 18.64
C ALA A 60 -4.95 -14.90 19.17
N SER A 61 -3.65 -14.69 19.05
CA SER A 61 -2.96 -13.53 19.60
C SER A 61 -1.84 -13.08 18.68
N ALA A 62 -1.33 -11.86 18.91
CA ALA A 62 -0.12 -11.37 18.27
C ALA A 62 1.05 -12.39 18.32
N THR A 63 1.14 -13.18 19.40
CA THR A 63 2.22 -14.17 19.56
C THR A 63 2.12 -15.31 18.53
N ASP A 64 0.91 -15.65 18.08
CA ASP A 64 0.72 -16.64 17.02
C ASP A 64 1.41 -16.19 15.73
N LEU A 65 1.18 -14.93 15.31
CA LEU A 65 1.86 -14.35 14.16
C LEU A 65 3.37 -14.30 14.38
N HIS A 66 3.83 -13.89 15.56
CA HIS A 66 5.26 -13.78 15.85
C HIS A 66 5.98 -15.12 15.78
N ARG A 67 5.31 -16.25 16.05
CA ARG A 67 5.90 -17.60 15.88
C ARG A 67 6.19 -17.95 14.42
N GLU A 68 5.59 -17.25 13.47
CA GLU A 68 5.84 -17.42 12.04
C GLU A 68 7.05 -16.62 11.54
N TYR A 69 7.72 -15.86 12.41
CA TYR A 69 8.84 -14.97 12.05
C TYR A 69 9.87 -15.66 11.15
N ASN A 70 10.39 -16.83 11.54
CA ASN A 70 11.43 -17.53 10.76
C ASN A 70 10.91 -18.16 9.46
N LYS A 71 9.59 -18.30 9.30
CA LYS A 71 8.99 -18.78 8.05
C LYS A 71 8.78 -17.65 7.05
N ILE A 72 8.56 -16.44 7.56
CA ILE A 72 8.31 -15.20 6.81
C ILE A 72 9.63 -14.52 6.42
N PHE A 73 10.58 -14.43 7.36
CA PHE A 73 11.89 -13.85 7.15
C PHE A 73 12.96 -14.95 7.09
N ARG A 74 13.33 -15.33 5.86
CA ARG A 74 14.23 -16.46 5.58
C ARG A 74 15.68 -16.05 5.37
N HIS A 75 15.95 -14.76 5.28
CA HIS A 75 17.24 -14.15 5.02
C HIS A 75 17.76 -13.35 6.22
N GLY A 76 17.20 -13.61 7.41
CA GLY A 76 17.77 -13.24 8.70
C GLY A 76 17.04 -12.11 9.40
N ASN A 77 16.97 -10.93 8.78
CA ASN A 77 16.51 -9.72 9.46
C ASN A 77 15.36 -9.02 8.71
N ARG A 78 14.25 -8.81 9.43
CA ARG A 78 13.02 -8.12 9.01
C ARG A 78 13.13 -6.62 8.67
N ASN A 79 14.31 -6.00 8.79
CA ASN A 79 14.47 -4.55 8.54
C ASN A 79 13.85 -4.13 7.20
N ALA A 80 13.02 -3.07 7.23
CA ALA A 80 12.32 -2.54 6.07
C ALA A 80 11.45 -3.56 5.30
N ALA A 81 11.13 -4.71 5.92
CA ALA A 81 10.45 -5.83 5.28
C ALA A 81 9.07 -6.13 5.88
N SER A 82 8.40 -5.13 6.46
CA SER A 82 7.03 -5.23 6.97
C SER A 82 6.02 -5.69 5.90
N HIS A 83 6.30 -5.49 4.61
CA HIS A 83 5.53 -6.04 3.51
C HIS A 83 5.38 -7.57 3.58
N LYS A 84 6.38 -8.30 4.10
CA LYS A 84 6.28 -9.77 4.23
C LYS A 84 5.28 -10.21 5.30
N TRP A 85 5.14 -9.45 6.39
CA TRP A 85 4.06 -9.67 7.35
C TRP A 85 2.70 -9.43 6.70
N SER A 86 2.57 -8.32 5.97
CA SER A 86 1.35 -7.96 5.28
C SER A 86 0.93 -9.04 4.28
N SER A 87 1.85 -9.48 3.41
CA SER A 87 1.58 -10.55 2.44
C SER A 87 1.25 -11.87 3.11
N PHE A 88 1.96 -12.25 4.17
CA PHE A 88 1.63 -13.47 4.92
C PHE A 88 0.16 -13.50 5.39
N LEU A 89 -0.35 -12.35 5.85
CA LEU A 89 -1.74 -12.21 6.30
C LEU A 89 -2.72 -12.14 5.12
N LEU A 90 -2.42 -11.32 4.10
CA LEU A 90 -3.31 -11.11 2.96
C LEU A 90 -3.46 -12.36 2.10
N ASP A 91 -2.39 -13.16 1.95
CA ASP A 91 -2.41 -14.46 1.26
C ASP A 91 -3.34 -15.49 1.92
N ARG A 92 -3.78 -15.24 3.16
CA ARG A 92 -4.64 -16.12 3.97
C ARG A 92 -5.93 -15.45 4.41
N SER A 93 -6.20 -14.26 3.89
CA SER A 93 -7.32 -13.41 4.32
C SER A 93 -8.68 -14.08 4.08
N ASP A 94 -8.81 -14.88 3.03
CA ASP A 94 -9.99 -15.66 2.65
C ASP A 94 -10.44 -16.68 3.71
N GLN A 95 -9.56 -16.96 4.69
CA GLN A 95 -9.80 -17.86 5.80
C GLN A 95 -9.92 -17.13 7.15
N MET A 96 -9.93 -15.79 7.15
CA MET A 96 -9.99 -14.96 8.35
C MET A 96 -11.32 -14.21 8.45
N ALA A 97 -11.83 -14.08 9.67
CA ALA A 97 -12.77 -13.00 9.99
C ALA A 97 -12.04 -11.65 10.01
N GLU A 98 -12.77 -10.57 9.75
CA GLU A 98 -12.22 -9.20 9.79
C GLU A 98 -11.47 -8.90 11.09
N SER A 99 -12.05 -9.26 12.23
CA SER A 99 -11.48 -8.96 13.55
C SER A 99 -10.12 -9.64 13.77
N GLN A 100 -9.92 -10.83 13.21
CA GLN A 100 -8.64 -11.53 13.25
C GLN A 100 -7.60 -10.85 12.37
N LEU A 101 -8.00 -10.45 11.16
CA LEU A 101 -7.11 -9.73 10.25
C LEU A 101 -6.61 -8.43 10.89
N ILE A 102 -7.51 -7.62 11.44
CA ILE A 102 -7.19 -6.39 12.16
C ILE A 102 -6.26 -6.65 13.34
N MET A 103 -6.54 -7.67 14.15
CA MET A 103 -5.72 -8.04 15.30
C MET A 103 -4.28 -8.40 14.86
N PHE A 104 -4.11 -9.21 13.83
CA PHE A 104 -2.79 -9.59 13.36
C PHE A 104 -2.02 -8.44 12.72
N PHE A 105 -2.69 -7.57 11.96
CA PHE A 105 -2.04 -6.37 11.40
C PHE A 105 -1.52 -5.42 12.49
N SER A 106 -2.15 -5.39 13.68
CA SER A 106 -1.69 -4.55 14.79
C SER A 106 -0.40 -5.06 15.43
N ALA A 107 0.03 -6.29 15.12
CA ALA A 107 1.08 -7.02 15.82
C ALA A 107 2.51 -6.79 15.29
N PHE A 108 2.73 -5.88 14.34
CA PHE A 108 4.08 -5.55 13.87
C PHE A 108 4.24 -4.05 13.56
N CYS A 109 5.49 -3.59 13.65
CA CYS A 109 5.86 -2.23 13.27
C CYS A 109 5.91 -2.09 11.75
N ALA A 110 5.18 -1.12 11.19
CA ALA A 110 5.13 -0.90 9.75
C ALA A 110 6.46 -0.41 9.15
N VAL A 111 7.28 0.29 9.93
CA VAL A 111 8.60 0.80 9.50
C VAL A 111 9.65 -0.30 9.57
N SER A 112 9.84 -0.88 10.76
CA SER A 112 10.96 -1.79 11.00
C SER A 112 10.66 -3.26 10.76
N GLY A 113 9.38 -3.65 10.63
CA GLY A 113 8.94 -5.05 10.63
C GLY A 113 9.03 -5.74 12.01
N SER A 114 9.42 -5.01 13.06
CA SER A 114 9.59 -5.60 14.40
C SER A 114 8.27 -6.09 14.99
N PRO A 115 8.22 -7.29 15.58
CA PRO A 115 7.08 -7.74 16.39
C PRO A 115 6.73 -6.72 17.48
N VAL A 116 5.45 -6.41 17.62
CA VAL A 116 4.94 -5.59 18.72
C VAL A 116 3.77 -6.28 19.40
N ARG A 117 3.58 -6.01 20.68
CA ARG A 117 2.35 -6.37 21.39
C ARG A 117 1.42 -5.16 21.32
N PRO A 118 0.29 -5.22 20.60
CA PRO A 118 -0.59 -4.06 20.42
C PRO A 118 -1.01 -3.49 21.77
N SER A 119 -0.81 -2.18 21.95
CA SER A 119 -1.17 -1.43 23.15
C SER A 119 -1.49 0.01 22.77
N ASP A 120 -2.12 0.77 23.67
CA ASP A 120 -2.39 2.19 23.40
C ASP A 120 -1.08 3.00 23.37
N TYR A 121 -0.05 2.53 24.07
CA TYR A 121 1.28 3.13 24.07
C TYR A 121 2.02 2.97 22.74
N ASN A 122 1.74 1.93 21.95
CA ASN A 122 2.38 1.77 20.64
C ASN A 122 1.45 2.04 19.47
N ARG A 123 0.26 2.57 19.74
CA ARG A 123 -0.73 3.00 18.75
C ARG A 123 -0.54 4.48 18.47
N TYR A 124 -0.09 4.81 17.27
CA TYR A 124 0.19 6.17 16.86
C TYR A 124 -0.87 6.63 15.86
N ARG A 125 -1.45 7.81 16.07
CA ARG A 125 -2.33 8.46 15.11
C ARG A 125 -1.50 9.33 14.17
N LEU A 126 -1.71 9.16 12.87
CA LEU A 126 -1.03 9.92 11.83
C LEU A 126 -2.03 10.44 10.81
N THR A 127 -1.69 11.52 10.14
CA THR A 127 -2.38 12.07 8.97
C THR A 127 -1.45 12.01 7.77
N LEU A 128 -1.63 10.99 6.94
CA LEU A 128 -0.73 10.70 5.83
C LEU A 128 -1.39 11.05 4.49
N PRO A 129 -0.61 11.48 3.48
CA PRO A 129 -1.14 11.73 2.15
C PRO A 129 -1.57 10.41 1.49
N MET A 130 -2.70 10.45 0.81
CA MET A 130 -3.19 9.36 -0.04
C MET A 130 -2.31 9.22 -1.28
N VAL A 131 -2.37 8.05 -1.93
CA VAL A 131 -1.87 7.89 -3.30
C VAL A 131 -2.62 8.89 -4.21
N PRO A 132 -1.92 9.70 -5.01
CA PRO A 132 -2.57 10.67 -5.89
C PRO A 132 -3.44 9.96 -6.93
N LYS A 133 -4.65 10.48 -7.16
CA LYS A 133 -5.48 10.05 -8.28
C LYS A 133 -5.09 10.80 -9.54
N LEU A 134 -5.35 10.20 -10.70
CA LEU A 134 -5.11 10.85 -11.98
C LEU A 134 -5.92 12.15 -12.08
N TYR A 135 -5.29 13.23 -12.55
CA TYR A 135 -5.86 14.58 -12.65
C TYR A 135 -6.13 15.29 -11.32
N GLN A 136 -5.65 14.74 -10.20
CA GLN A 136 -5.81 15.39 -8.90
C GLN A 136 -4.71 16.45 -8.67
N THR A 137 -5.14 17.70 -8.45
CA THR A 137 -4.25 18.84 -8.24
C THR A 137 -3.91 19.06 -6.75
N GLU A 138 -4.78 18.60 -5.86
CA GLU A 138 -4.65 18.75 -4.42
C GLU A 138 -4.29 17.42 -3.75
N VAL A 139 -3.46 17.48 -2.71
CA VAL A 139 -3.09 16.30 -1.95
C VAL A 139 -4.25 15.93 -1.02
N GLU A 140 -4.84 14.76 -1.24
CA GLU A 140 -5.81 14.16 -0.33
C GLU A 140 -5.08 13.52 0.86
N TYR A 141 -5.59 13.69 2.07
CA TYR A 141 -5.02 13.15 3.29
C TYR A 141 -5.98 12.18 3.96
N ARG A 142 -5.43 11.27 4.76
CA ARG A 142 -6.23 10.41 5.64
C ARG A 142 -5.62 10.32 7.03
N THR A 143 -6.46 10.44 8.05
CA THR A 143 -6.08 10.20 9.44
C THR A 143 -6.44 8.77 9.86
N GLY A 144 -5.47 8.08 10.43
CA GLY A 144 -5.60 6.70 10.88
C GLY A 144 -4.57 6.36 11.94
N TYR A 145 -4.48 5.08 12.30
CA TYR A 145 -3.52 4.58 13.24
C TYR A 145 -2.55 3.60 12.60
N MET A 146 -1.38 3.49 13.21
CA MET A 146 -0.39 2.46 12.97
C MET A 146 0.24 2.03 14.29
N HIS A 147 0.85 0.85 14.32
CA HIS A 147 1.59 0.38 15.48
C HIS A 147 3.10 0.48 15.24
N TYR A 148 3.84 1.04 16.21
CA TYR A 148 5.30 1.19 16.11
C TYR A 148 6.06 0.62 17.30
N CYS A 149 7.25 0.06 17.05
CA CYS A 149 8.10 -0.48 18.10
C CYS A 149 8.80 0.60 18.95
N CYS A 150 8.96 1.81 18.40
CA CYS A 150 9.60 2.94 19.06
C CYS A 150 9.15 4.25 18.43
N TRP A 151 9.28 5.35 19.18
CA TRP A 151 8.86 6.68 18.73
C TRP A 151 9.52 7.19 17.44
N PRO A 152 10.81 6.89 17.13
CA PRO A 152 11.43 7.43 15.91
C PRO A 152 10.71 7.01 14.63
N CYS A 153 10.06 5.82 14.66
CA CYS A 153 9.28 5.32 13.53
C CYS A 153 8.15 6.26 13.11
N VAL A 154 7.61 7.08 14.03
CA VAL A 154 6.63 8.11 13.68
C VAL A 154 7.21 9.06 12.64
N CYS A 155 8.40 9.59 12.92
CA CYS A 155 9.09 10.53 12.03
C CYS A 155 9.55 9.88 10.71
N ASP A 156 9.81 8.57 10.74
CA ASP A 156 10.28 7.86 9.55
C ASP A 156 9.16 7.59 8.53
N THR A 157 7.89 7.83 8.89
CA THR A 157 6.71 7.57 8.03
C THR A 157 6.34 8.70 7.09
N GLN A 158 6.62 9.94 7.46
CA GLN A 158 5.97 11.13 6.89
C GLN A 158 6.33 11.41 5.42
N ASP A 159 7.52 11.02 4.97
CA ASP A 159 8.02 11.41 3.64
C ASP A 159 7.60 10.44 2.53
N PHE A 160 7.71 9.14 2.79
CA PHE A 160 7.63 8.11 1.75
C PHE A 160 6.37 7.25 1.82
N ILE A 161 5.74 7.16 3.00
CA ILE A 161 4.50 6.38 3.12
C ILE A 161 3.36 7.19 2.52
N ARG A 162 2.54 6.51 1.72
CA ARG A 162 1.22 6.98 1.31
C ARG A 162 0.15 6.04 1.83
N VAL A 163 -1.09 6.47 1.70
CA VAL A 163 -2.26 5.68 2.05
C VAL A 163 -2.99 5.27 0.78
N ASP A 164 -3.33 3.99 0.67
CA ASP A 164 -4.06 3.43 -0.47
C ASP A 164 -5.10 2.40 0.00
N THR A 165 -6.00 2.00 -0.90
CA THR A 165 -7.02 1.00 -0.63
C THR A 165 -6.62 -0.39 -1.14
N LYS A 166 -7.22 -1.40 -0.54
CA LYS A 166 -7.32 -2.73 -1.15
C LYS A 166 -8.60 -3.41 -0.73
N THR A 167 -9.33 -3.98 -1.70
CA THR A 167 -10.42 -4.93 -1.42
C THR A 167 -9.85 -6.31 -1.08
N ILE A 168 -10.18 -6.81 0.10
CA ILE A 168 -9.70 -8.08 0.65
C ILE A 168 -10.86 -9.06 0.74
N GLU A 169 -10.67 -10.26 0.20
CA GLU A 169 -11.61 -11.37 0.40
C GLU A 169 -11.45 -11.93 1.82
N LEU A 170 -12.52 -11.92 2.59
CA LEU A 170 -12.59 -12.50 3.94
C LEU A 170 -13.56 -13.67 3.97
N ILE A 171 -13.58 -14.41 5.09
CA ILE A 171 -14.57 -15.48 5.29
C ILE A 171 -16.02 -14.96 5.27
N ASP A 172 -16.22 -13.71 5.68
CA ASP A 172 -17.53 -13.05 5.74
C ASP A 172 -17.89 -12.31 4.44
N GLY A 173 -17.02 -12.37 3.43
CA GLY A 173 -17.14 -11.69 2.14
C GLY A 173 -16.10 -10.60 1.89
N PRO A 174 -16.09 -10.01 0.69
CA PRO A 174 -15.13 -8.97 0.34
C PRO A 174 -15.33 -7.71 1.17
N LYS A 175 -14.22 -7.11 1.62
CA LYS A 175 -14.22 -5.84 2.34
C LYS A 175 -13.03 -4.97 1.93
N GLU A 176 -13.30 -3.69 1.71
CA GLU A 176 -12.25 -2.70 1.48
C GLU A 176 -11.57 -2.30 2.79
N PHE A 177 -10.24 -2.28 2.77
CA PHE A 177 -9.40 -1.78 3.84
C PHE A 177 -8.43 -0.72 3.31
N THR A 178 -7.88 0.04 4.25
CA THR A 178 -6.88 1.06 3.96
C THR A 178 -5.52 0.62 4.46
N PHE A 179 -4.48 0.88 3.65
CA PHE A 179 -3.12 0.39 3.87
C PHE A 179 -2.11 1.51 3.74
N ALA A 180 -1.07 1.43 4.56
CA ALA A 180 0.16 2.18 4.34
C ALA A 180 0.95 1.49 3.23
N VAL A 181 1.37 2.26 2.24
CA VAL A 181 2.08 1.79 1.06
C VAL A 181 3.36 2.56 0.79
N ILE A 182 4.30 1.91 0.10
CA ILE A 182 5.54 2.52 -0.43
C ILE A 182 5.68 2.18 -1.92
N GLY A 183 6.53 2.93 -2.63
CA GLY A 183 6.92 2.58 -4.00
C GLY A 183 7.72 1.28 -4.03
N ASN A 184 7.90 0.73 -5.23
CA ASN A 184 8.60 -0.55 -5.40
C ASN A 184 10.13 -0.32 -5.43
N PRO A 185 10.89 -0.71 -4.39
CA PRO A 185 12.34 -0.54 -4.39
C PRO A 185 13.03 -1.36 -5.50
N CYS A 186 12.32 -2.27 -6.16
CA CYS A 186 12.82 -3.04 -7.28
C CYS A 186 12.67 -2.34 -8.65
N ASP A 187 12.15 -1.11 -8.69
CA ASP A 187 12.20 -0.26 -9.88
C ASP A 187 13.64 0.23 -10.14
N HIS A 188 14.46 0.32 -9.10
CA HIS A 188 15.89 0.69 -9.13
C HIS A 188 16.73 -0.27 -8.28
N PRO A 189 16.81 -1.56 -8.66
CA PRO A 189 17.43 -2.61 -7.84
C PRO A 189 18.94 -2.39 -7.63
N GLU A 190 19.59 -1.60 -8.48
CA GLU A 190 20.98 -1.18 -8.34
C GLU A 190 21.23 -0.43 -7.02
N GLU A 191 20.25 0.33 -6.52
CA GLU A 191 20.33 1.07 -5.26
C GLU A 191 20.52 0.13 -4.05
N LEU A 192 20.07 -1.12 -4.14
CA LEU A 192 20.19 -2.09 -3.04
C LEU A 192 21.64 -2.43 -2.71
N THR A 193 22.52 -2.34 -3.70
CA THR A 193 23.94 -2.69 -3.60
C THR A 193 24.86 -1.49 -3.42
N LYS A 194 24.33 -0.26 -3.49
CA LYS A 194 25.15 0.95 -3.34
C LYS A 194 25.70 1.06 -1.91
N PRO A 195 27.02 1.27 -1.75
CA PRO A 195 27.61 1.44 -0.43
C PRO A 195 27.12 2.72 0.25
N PHE A 196 26.90 2.65 1.55
CA PHE A 196 26.70 3.81 2.41
C PHE A 196 27.35 3.58 3.78
N VAL A 197 27.74 4.67 4.44
CA VAL A 197 28.27 4.62 5.80
C VAL A 197 27.10 4.59 6.77
N GLN A 198 27.01 3.54 7.58
CA GLN A 198 26.06 3.53 8.69
C GLN A 198 26.54 4.48 9.78
N PRO A 199 25.73 5.48 10.17
CA PRO A 199 26.10 6.42 11.24
C PRO A 199 26.17 5.77 12.63
N PHE A 200 25.59 4.57 12.78
CA PHE A 200 25.61 3.76 13.99
C PHE A 200 26.53 2.53 13.86
N TYR A 201 26.97 1.94 14.99
CA TYR A 201 27.90 0.80 15.08
C TYR A 201 29.23 0.98 14.30
N GLY A 202 30.04 1.96 14.70
CA GLY A 202 31.45 2.03 14.27
C GLY A 202 31.69 2.58 12.86
N ARG A 203 30.70 3.23 12.23
CA ARG A 203 30.83 3.94 10.95
C ARG A 203 31.37 3.07 9.82
N GLN A 204 30.89 1.83 9.76
CA GLN A 204 31.28 0.91 8.70
C GLN A 204 30.47 1.15 7.43
N GLU A 205 31.12 0.93 6.29
CA GLU A 205 30.46 0.90 5.01
C GLU A 205 29.65 -0.39 4.86
N THR A 206 28.43 -0.27 4.36
CA THR A 206 27.49 -1.38 4.15
C THR A 206 26.55 -1.09 2.99
N THR A 207 25.57 -1.96 2.74
CA THR A 207 24.56 -1.80 1.69
C THR A 207 23.16 -2.09 2.23
N ILE A 208 22.11 -1.73 1.49
CA ILE A 208 20.74 -2.09 1.84
C ILE A 208 20.60 -3.61 1.81
N GLU A 209 21.13 -4.28 0.79
CA GLU A 209 21.11 -5.74 0.67
C GLU A 209 21.69 -6.44 1.91
N LYS A 210 22.75 -5.91 2.51
CA LYS A 210 23.34 -6.47 3.74
C LYS A 210 22.50 -6.20 4.99
N THR A 211 21.80 -5.07 5.04
CA THR A 211 21.18 -4.55 6.27
C THR A 211 19.66 -4.75 6.33
N ALA A 212 19.04 -5.01 5.18
CA ALA A 212 17.66 -5.38 4.95
C ALA A 212 17.60 -6.57 3.95
N PRO A 213 18.13 -7.74 4.33
CA PRO A 213 18.32 -8.89 3.41
C PRO A 213 17.03 -9.51 2.87
N GLU A 214 15.89 -9.09 3.40
CA GLU A 214 14.54 -9.47 2.98
C GLU A 214 14.00 -8.58 1.85
N VAL A 215 14.61 -7.42 1.59
CA VAL A 215 14.29 -6.56 0.45
C VAL A 215 15.01 -7.12 -0.77
N ARG A 216 14.30 -7.96 -1.53
CA ARG A 216 14.85 -8.73 -2.64
C ARG A 216 13.97 -8.60 -3.86
N CYS A 217 14.60 -8.48 -5.02
CA CYS A 217 13.88 -8.29 -6.28
C CYS A 217 13.85 -9.58 -7.08
N ASN A 218 12.65 -9.95 -7.54
CA ASN A 218 12.52 -10.97 -8.55
C ASN A 218 13.10 -10.43 -9.86
N ARG A 219 14.13 -11.12 -10.37
CA ARG A 219 14.87 -10.68 -11.56
C ARG A 219 14.08 -10.77 -12.86
N GLU A 220 13.05 -11.62 -12.90
CA GLU A 220 12.22 -11.84 -14.09
C GLU A 220 11.09 -10.81 -14.16
N THR A 221 10.47 -10.50 -13.02
CA THR A 221 9.29 -9.63 -12.98
C THR A 221 9.59 -8.20 -12.57
N GLY A 222 10.75 -7.92 -11.98
CA GLY A 222 11.05 -6.61 -11.37
C GLY A 222 10.25 -6.34 -10.08
N ALA A 223 9.47 -7.31 -9.60
CA ALA A 223 8.67 -7.16 -8.39
C ALA A 223 9.50 -7.42 -7.12
N LEU A 224 9.18 -6.70 -6.04
CA LEU A 224 9.63 -7.03 -4.70
C LEU A 224 9.10 -8.41 -4.28
N GLU A 225 10.00 -9.32 -3.91
CA GLU A 225 9.66 -10.70 -3.57
C GLU A 225 8.66 -10.78 -2.41
N ASN A 226 7.55 -11.48 -2.64
CA ASN A 226 6.48 -11.71 -1.67
C ASN A 226 5.87 -10.40 -1.15
N ALA A 227 5.68 -9.42 -2.03
CA ALA A 227 4.93 -8.21 -1.74
C ALA A 227 3.51 -8.28 -2.33
N THR A 228 2.53 -7.86 -1.53
CA THR A 228 1.15 -7.68 -1.98
C THR A 228 0.96 -6.22 -2.39
N LEU A 229 0.36 -6.01 -3.56
CA LEU A 229 0.09 -4.69 -4.09
C LEU A 229 -1.29 -4.17 -3.66
N SER A 230 -1.39 -2.88 -3.38
CA SER A 230 -2.65 -2.14 -3.23
C SER A 230 -3.39 -2.00 -4.57
N ASP A 231 -4.58 -1.41 -4.56
CA ASP A 231 -5.41 -1.26 -5.76
C ASP A 231 -4.73 -0.38 -6.85
N ASN A 232 -3.87 0.56 -6.45
CA ASN A 232 -3.09 1.38 -7.37
C ASN A 232 -1.66 0.85 -7.61
N GLY A 233 -1.37 -0.41 -7.24
CA GLY A 233 -0.11 -1.07 -7.59
C GLY A 233 1.07 -0.78 -6.67
N TYR A 234 0.85 -0.23 -5.47
CA TYR A 234 1.93 0.08 -4.52
C TYR A 234 2.12 -1.01 -3.46
N ILE A 235 3.33 -1.11 -2.91
CA ILE A 235 3.69 -2.16 -1.96
C ILE A 235 3.01 -1.91 -0.62
N ILE A 236 2.13 -2.83 -0.19
CA ILE A 236 1.52 -2.77 1.14
C ILE A 236 2.54 -3.15 2.21
N ILE A 237 2.74 -2.24 3.17
CA ILE A 237 3.66 -2.46 4.31
C ILE A 237 2.93 -2.67 5.64
N SER A 238 1.71 -2.16 5.79
CA SER A 238 0.87 -2.40 6.98
C SER A 238 -0.56 -1.90 6.72
N MET A 239 -1.52 -2.34 7.53
CA MET A 239 -2.86 -1.74 7.56
C MET A 239 -2.77 -0.34 8.17
N PHE A 240 -3.50 0.60 7.59
CA PHE A 240 -3.70 1.94 8.14
C PHE A 240 -5.09 1.97 8.78
N PHE A 241 -5.15 1.75 10.09
CA PHE A 241 -6.41 1.53 10.80
C PHE A 241 -7.22 2.81 10.85
N ASP A 242 -8.52 2.74 10.57
CA ASP A 242 -9.36 3.93 10.55
C ASP A 242 -9.36 4.68 11.89
N SER A 243 -9.28 6.00 11.83
CA SER A 243 -9.55 6.85 12.97
C SER A 243 -11.03 7.20 13.10
N GLN A 244 -11.63 6.92 14.26
CA GLN A 244 -13.08 7.13 14.44
C GLN A 244 -13.49 8.59 14.40
N ASP A 245 -12.62 9.48 14.86
CA ASP A 245 -12.79 10.93 14.71
C ASP A 245 -12.68 11.38 13.24
N ALA A 246 -11.87 10.70 12.43
CA ALA A 246 -11.75 10.95 10.99
C ALA A 246 -12.91 10.37 10.17
N LYS A 247 -13.59 9.31 10.64
CA LYS A 247 -14.82 8.81 9.97
C LYS A 247 -15.95 9.85 9.98
N MET A 248 -15.90 10.79 10.92
CA MET A 248 -16.90 11.85 11.03
C MET A 248 -16.61 13.04 10.10
N GLU A 249 -15.39 13.17 9.60
CA GLU A 249 -14.91 14.32 8.81
C GLU A 249 -14.05 13.81 7.63
N ASN A 250 -14.62 13.72 6.42
CA ASN A 250 -13.96 13.46 5.12
C ASN A 250 -12.71 12.55 5.04
N GLY A 251 -12.45 11.69 6.03
CA GLY A 251 -11.22 10.92 6.17
C GLY A 251 -10.09 11.61 6.95
N VAL A 252 -10.22 12.85 7.40
CA VAL A 252 -9.21 13.60 8.18
C VAL A 252 -9.78 14.00 9.53
N ALA A 253 -9.07 13.73 10.63
CA ALA A 253 -9.57 14.12 11.94
C ALA A 253 -9.50 15.66 12.16
N PRO A 254 -10.38 16.22 12.99
CA PRO A 254 -10.43 17.67 13.20
C PRO A 254 -9.09 18.23 13.69
N ASN A 255 -8.61 19.28 13.02
CA ASN A 255 -7.32 19.93 13.27
C ASN A 255 -6.10 18.99 13.18
N ALA A 256 -6.19 17.81 12.56
CA ALA A 256 -5.11 16.82 12.59
C ALA A 256 -3.87 17.22 11.79
N GLN A 257 -3.96 18.26 10.97
CA GLN A 257 -2.82 18.85 10.24
C GLN A 257 -2.26 20.10 10.93
N GLU A 258 -2.99 20.66 11.91
CA GLU A 258 -2.55 21.84 12.65
C GLU A 258 -1.56 21.45 13.75
N PRO A 259 -0.45 22.21 13.92
CA PRO A 259 0.48 22.00 15.02
C PRO A 259 -0.20 22.08 16.39
N LEU A 260 0.27 21.27 17.34
CA LEU A 260 -0.15 21.38 18.73
C LEU A 260 0.56 22.56 19.39
N PRO A 261 -0.12 23.36 20.22
CA PRO A 261 0.49 24.54 20.87
C PRO A 261 1.57 24.17 21.91
N ASP A 262 1.47 22.98 22.50
CA ASP A 262 2.45 22.45 23.47
C ASP A 262 2.63 20.94 23.23
N PRO A 263 3.47 20.56 22.25
CA PRO A 263 3.72 19.16 21.91
C PRO A 263 4.61 18.51 22.97
N THR A 264 4.10 17.45 23.59
CA THR A 264 4.80 16.67 24.62
C THR A 264 4.94 15.21 24.16
N GLN A 265 6.15 14.83 23.76
CA GLN A 265 6.47 13.45 23.40
C GLN A 265 5.95 12.45 24.45
N GLY A 266 5.27 11.39 24.00
CA GLY A 266 4.74 10.36 24.90
C GLY A 266 3.34 10.65 25.44
N ARG A 267 2.77 11.84 25.19
CA ARG A 267 1.43 12.20 25.68
C ARG A 267 0.38 11.31 25.02
N ILE A 268 -0.37 10.60 25.86
CA ILE A 268 -1.51 9.79 25.43
C ILE A 268 -2.74 10.67 25.29
N SER A 269 -3.28 10.72 24.09
CA SER A 269 -4.55 11.34 23.74
C SER A 269 -5.68 10.30 23.73
N THR A 270 -6.92 10.75 23.84
CA THR A 270 -8.11 9.89 23.88
C THR A 270 -9.19 10.42 22.94
N VAL A 271 -9.76 9.54 22.11
CA VAL A 271 -10.99 9.84 21.33
C VAL A 271 -12.25 9.40 22.08
N THR A 272 -13.40 9.98 21.74
CA THR A 272 -14.69 9.67 22.37
C THR A 272 -15.16 8.23 22.13
N HIS A 273 -14.97 7.72 20.91
CA HIS A 273 -15.48 6.43 20.45
C HIS A 273 -14.36 5.40 20.26
N VAL A 274 -14.65 4.12 20.54
CA VAL A 274 -13.72 3.01 20.24
C VAL A 274 -13.64 2.78 18.73
N ASP A 275 -12.46 2.45 18.24
CA ASP A 275 -12.28 1.94 16.87
C ASP A 275 -12.68 0.46 16.74
N SER A 276 -12.49 -0.11 15.55
CA SER A 276 -12.75 -1.54 15.28
C SER A 276 -11.87 -2.48 16.11
N SER A 277 -10.76 -2.00 16.67
CA SER A 277 -9.91 -2.74 17.61
C SER A 277 -10.37 -2.66 19.07
N GLY A 278 -11.39 -1.83 19.36
CA GLY A 278 -11.91 -1.60 20.71
C GLY A 278 -11.10 -0.58 21.52
N ARG A 279 -10.18 0.17 20.89
CA ARG A 279 -9.27 1.12 21.57
C ARG A 279 -9.71 2.56 21.41
N LYS A 280 -9.37 3.40 22.40
CA LYS A 280 -9.62 4.86 22.39
C LYS A 280 -8.38 5.72 22.56
N GLN A 281 -7.31 5.15 23.10
CA GLN A 281 -6.10 5.89 23.45
C GLN A 281 -5.03 5.74 22.38
N PHE A 282 -4.24 6.78 22.18
CA PHE A 282 -3.18 6.83 21.17
C PHE A 282 -2.12 7.86 21.50
N GLN A 283 -0.97 7.73 20.87
CA GLN A 283 0.03 8.79 20.76
C GLN A 283 -0.24 9.58 19.47
N ASP A 284 -0.26 10.90 19.52
CA ASP A 284 -0.46 11.74 18.34
C ASP A 284 0.90 12.07 17.71
N GLU A 285 1.06 11.93 16.40
CA GLU A 285 2.33 12.23 15.73
C GLU A 285 2.80 13.67 15.96
N ARG A 286 1.86 14.62 16.16
CA ARG A 286 2.17 16.03 16.35
C ARG A 286 2.89 16.30 17.66
N GLU A 287 2.78 15.39 18.64
CA GLU A 287 3.56 15.43 19.88
C GLU A 287 5.06 15.27 19.65
N TYR A 288 5.44 14.78 18.47
CA TYR A 288 6.81 14.48 18.09
C TYR A 288 7.43 15.50 17.13
N GLN A 289 6.73 16.62 16.85
CA GLN A 289 7.15 17.57 15.82
C GLN A 289 8.60 18.05 16.01
N HIS A 290 9.00 18.40 17.23
CA HIS A 290 10.37 18.83 17.53
C HIS A 290 11.40 17.72 17.34
N GLN A 291 11.07 16.50 17.75
CA GLN A 291 11.94 15.34 17.61
C GLN A 291 12.08 14.92 16.16
N CYS A 292 11.00 15.01 15.37
CA CYS A 292 11.04 14.73 13.94
C CYS A 292 11.88 15.78 13.20
N LEU A 293 11.77 17.06 13.58
CA LEU A 293 12.63 18.11 13.04
C LEU A 293 14.11 17.88 13.40
N ASP A 294 14.41 17.53 14.65
CA ASP A 294 15.78 17.20 15.08
C ASP A 294 16.34 15.99 14.31
N ARG A 295 15.53 14.93 14.15
CA ARG A 295 15.92 13.77 13.33
C ARG A 295 16.21 14.16 11.88
N ALA A 296 15.36 15.00 11.28
CA ALA A 296 15.54 15.48 9.92
C ALA A 296 16.84 16.28 9.77
N ASN A 297 17.11 17.21 10.70
CA ASN A 297 18.32 18.04 10.73
C ASN A 297 19.60 17.20 10.91
N ASN A 298 19.49 16.05 11.57
CA ASN A 298 20.59 15.09 11.74
C ASN A 298 20.61 14.00 10.66
N GLY A 299 19.80 14.11 9.60
CA GLY A 299 19.79 13.18 8.46
C GLY A 299 19.23 11.79 8.76
N TYR A 300 18.33 11.67 9.75
CA TYR A 300 17.72 10.40 10.18
C TYR A 300 18.74 9.31 10.54
N ASN A 301 19.90 9.74 11.07
CA ASN A 301 21.12 8.95 11.22
C ASN A 301 21.11 7.90 12.36
N SER A 302 19.95 7.31 12.67
CA SER A 302 19.84 6.35 13.76
C SER A 302 18.75 5.31 13.58
N GLY A 303 19.11 4.08 13.97
CA GLY A 303 18.19 2.96 14.10
C GLY A 303 17.71 2.40 12.77
N MET A 304 16.70 1.54 12.86
CA MET A 304 16.13 0.85 11.69
C MET A 304 15.33 1.78 10.77
N GLY A 305 14.91 2.93 11.29
CA GLY A 305 14.27 3.99 10.53
C GLY A 305 15.11 4.45 9.35
N GLU A 306 16.43 4.58 9.52
CA GLU A 306 17.33 4.95 8.44
C GLU A 306 17.29 3.94 7.28
N ILE A 307 17.32 2.65 7.59
CA ILE A 307 17.29 1.58 6.59
C ILE A 307 15.94 1.59 5.86
N PHE A 308 14.84 1.73 6.59
CA PHE A 308 13.52 1.88 6.00
C PHE A 308 13.45 3.07 5.04
N ARG A 309 13.89 4.25 5.49
CA ARG A 309 13.89 5.47 4.66
C ARG A 309 14.76 5.31 3.42
N LYS A 310 15.92 4.67 3.52
CA LYS A 310 16.76 4.35 2.36
C LYS A 310 16.04 3.44 1.37
N VAL A 311 15.37 2.39 1.83
CA VAL A 311 14.56 1.50 0.97
C VAL A 311 13.40 2.25 0.31
N SER A 312 12.64 3.03 1.08
CA SER A 312 11.47 3.76 0.58
C SER A 312 11.83 4.95 -0.32
N ALA A 313 13.06 5.47 -0.24
CA ALA A 313 13.56 6.50 -1.12
C ALA A 313 14.00 5.98 -2.50
N ILE A 314 14.15 4.66 -2.68
CA ILE A 314 14.57 4.06 -3.96
C ILE A 314 13.54 4.35 -5.06
N SER A 315 12.25 4.20 -4.74
CA SER A 315 11.14 4.51 -5.64
C SER A 315 10.07 5.24 -4.82
N THR A 316 9.96 6.55 -5.03
CA THR A 316 9.04 7.40 -4.27
C THR A 316 7.68 7.48 -4.94
N ILE A 317 6.61 7.41 -4.15
CA ILE A 317 5.26 7.69 -4.65
C ILE A 317 5.11 9.22 -4.83
N PRO A 318 4.77 9.70 -6.04
CA PRO A 318 4.61 11.13 -6.28
C PRO A 318 3.48 11.71 -5.43
N LYS A 319 3.53 13.03 -5.18
CA LYS A 319 2.46 13.74 -4.46
C LYS A 319 1.29 14.13 -5.37
N SER A 320 1.50 14.13 -6.68
CA SER A 320 0.50 14.48 -7.70
C SER A 320 0.81 13.76 -9.01
N LEU A 321 -0.23 13.30 -9.70
CA LEU A 321 -0.12 12.73 -11.04
C LEU A 321 -0.66 13.76 -12.05
N PHE A 322 0.22 14.64 -12.54
CA PHE A 322 -0.05 15.45 -13.71
C PHE A 322 0.36 14.65 -14.93
N GLN A 323 -0.62 14.15 -15.68
CA GLN A 323 -0.36 13.67 -17.02
C GLN A 323 -0.55 14.86 -17.95
N GLU A 324 0.53 15.33 -18.58
CA GLU A 324 0.40 16.21 -19.74
C GLU A 324 -0.45 15.46 -20.77
N LEU A 325 -1.62 16.04 -21.11
CA LEU A 325 -2.38 15.56 -22.25
C LEU A 325 -1.45 15.62 -23.47
N PRO A 326 -1.40 14.57 -24.32
CA PRO A 326 -0.58 14.62 -25.52
C PRO A 326 -0.99 15.86 -26.31
N SER A 327 -0.02 16.75 -26.57
CA SER A 327 -0.19 17.87 -27.48
C SER A 327 -0.69 17.30 -28.80
N VAL A 328 -1.90 17.66 -29.19
CA VAL A 328 -2.40 17.39 -30.53
C VAL A 328 -1.46 18.12 -31.48
N GLU A 329 -0.51 17.41 -32.07
CA GLU A 329 0.23 17.90 -33.22
C GLU A 329 -0.81 18.10 -34.32
N SER A 330 -1.15 19.36 -34.56
CA SER A 330 -1.88 19.74 -35.75
C SER A 330 -0.98 19.45 -36.95
N ASP A 331 -1.25 18.35 -37.64
CA ASP A 331 -0.81 18.11 -39.01
C ASP A 331 -1.31 19.29 -39.87
N ASP A 332 -0.46 20.29 -40.08
CA ASP A 332 -0.61 21.23 -41.18
C ASP A 332 0.51 20.99 -42.18
N SER A 333 0.28 20.01 -43.04
CA SER A 333 1.04 19.84 -44.26
C SER A 333 0.51 20.84 -45.29
N SER A 334 1.25 21.92 -45.53
CA SER A 334 1.26 22.56 -46.85
C SER A 334 2.58 23.29 -47.10
N ASP A 335 3.19 22.94 -48.23
CA ASP A 335 4.32 23.59 -48.89
C ASP A 335 4.26 25.12 -48.86
N THR A 336 5.38 25.83 -48.64
CA THR A 336 6.27 26.33 -49.72
C THR A 336 7.47 27.11 -49.18
N GLN A 337 8.47 27.23 -50.04
CA GLN A 337 9.82 27.77 -49.89
C GLN A 337 9.95 29.25 -49.46
N ASN A 338 11.21 29.57 -49.09
CA ASN A 338 11.95 30.84 -49.15
C ASN A 338 12.01 31.71 -47.89
N GLY A 339 13.20 31.69 -47.28
CA GLY A 339 14.09 32.85 -47.40
C GLY A 339 13.96 33.95 -46.35
N ASN A 340 15.07 34.11 -45.63
CA ASN A 340 15.66 35.37 -45.18
C ASN A 340 15.49 35.75 -43.69
N GLN A 341 16.57 36.38 -43.22
CA GLN A 341 16.89 36.86 -41.89
C GLN A 341 15.77 37.69 -41.22
N SER A 342 15.70 37.62 -39.89
CA SER A 342 15.97 38.75 -38.98
C SER A 342 15.19 38.60 -37.67
N SER A 343 15.90 38.80 -36.56
CA SER A 343 15.48 39.34 -35.25
C SER A 343 13.98 39.43 -34.94
N LEU A 344 13.59 38.97 -33.75
CA LEU A 344 12.96 39.82 -32.73
C LEU A 344 12.82 39.04 -31.41
N GLU A 345 13.61 39.48 -30.43
CA GLU A 345 13.33 39.28 -29.01
C GLU A 345 11.94 39.83 -28.68
N THR A 346 11.18 39.16 -27.82
CA THR A 346 10.19 39.88 -27.01
C THR A 346 10.03 39.23 -25.64
N ASN A 347 10.18 40.10 -24.66
CA ASN A 347 10.17 39.88 -23.22
C ASN A 347 8.86 39.31 -22.69
N PHE A 348 8.96 38.46 -21.66
CA PHE A 348 7.93 38.36 -20.64
C PHE A 348 8.60 38.31 -19.25
N GLN A 349 8.92 39.50 -18.72
CA GLN A 349 9.16 39.71 -17.30
C GLN A 349 7.83 40.11 -16.66
N VAL A 350 7.39 39.35 -15.66
CA VAL A 350 6.35 39.79 -14.71
C VAL A 350 6.98 39.80 -13.33
N GLU A 351 7.37 41.02 -12.94
CA GLU A 351 7.22 41.66 -11.63
C GLU A 351 7.33 40.80 -10.36
N THR A 352 8.55 40.80 -9.81
CA THR A 352 8.78 40.81 -8.36
C THR A 352 9.11 42.24 -7.93
N ARG A 353 8.19 42.88 -7.20
CA ARG A 353 8.52 43.99 -6.30
C ARG A 353 7.46 44.12 -5.23
N LEU A 354 7.89 44.02 -3.98
CA LEU A 354 7.60 44.94 -2.88
C LEU A 354 8.15 44.30 -1.59
N LEU A 355 9.13 44.97 -0.99
CA LEU A 355 9.48 45.03 0.44
C LEU A 355 11.00 45.15 0.65
N GLU A 356 11.56 46.33 0.34
CA GLU A 356 12.79 46.82 0.98
C GLU A 356 12.71 48.35 1.13
N GLU A 357 12.07 48.81 2.20
CA GLU A 357 12.30 50.13 2.78
C GLU A 357 12.27 50.01 4.30
N SER A 358 13.42 49.73 4.92
CA SER A 358 13.68 50.14 6.30
C SER A 358 15.18 50.06 6.61
N THR A 359 15.93 51.10 6.26
CA THR A 359 17.08 51.51 7.07
C THR A 359 17.38 52.99 6.83
N SER A 360 17.76 53.66 7.92
CA SER A 360 18.37 55.00 8.01
C SER A 360 17.44 56.19 8.27
N LYS A 361 17.28 56.49 9.58
CA LYS A 361 17.40 57.81 10.23
C LYS A 361 17.29 57.57 11.75
N SER A 362 18.42 57.45 12.46
CA SER A 362 19.18 58.52 13.14
C SER A 362 18.51 59.04 14.42
N GLU A 363 19.18 58.80 15.55
CA GLU A 363 19.46 59.75 16.65
C GLU A 363 18.33 60.67 17.14
N GLU A 364 17.85 60.43 18.37
CA GLU A 364 17.87 61.36 19.53
C GLU A 364 16.88 60.89 20.62
N LEU A 365 17.37 60.95 21.87
CA LEU A 365 16.71 60.79 23.19
C LEU A 365 16.43 59.38 23.73
#